data_AF-A0A401TC64-F1
#
_entry.id   AF-A0A401TC64-F1
#
_cell.length_a   1.000
_cell.length_b   1.000
_cell.length_c   1.000
_cell.angle_alpha   90.00
_cell.angle_beta   90.00
_cell.angle_gamma   90.00
#
_symmetry.space_group_name_H-M   'P 1'
#
loop_
_entity.id
_entity.type
_entity.pdbx_description
1 polymer ?
#
loop_
_entity_poly.entity_id
_entity_poly.type
_entity_poly.pdbx_seq_one_letter_code
_entity_poly.pdbx_strand_id
1 'polypeptide(L)' 'MDNAMNNKFGLRCKNCKTNIHHHCQSYVEFQRCFGKIPPGFRRAYSSPLYSNQQFACIKELLPFCK' A
#
# COMPACT_ATOMS: atom_id res chain seq x y z
N MET A 1 -6.60 3.73 9.86
CA MET A 1 -5.42 4.30 9.12
C MET A 1 -4.65 5.20 10.07
N ASP A 2 -4.06 4.61 11.10
CA ASP A 2 -3.90 5.27 12.42
C ASP A 2 -2.67 6.15 12.55
N ASN A 3 -1.96 6.38 11.43
CA ASN A 3 -0.77 7.24 11.39
C ASN A 3 -0.63 7.90 10.02
N ALA A 4 -1.60 8.75 9.67
CA ALA A 4 -1.64 9.50 8.42
C ALA A 4 -1.16 10.96 8.61
N MET A 5 -0.55 11.52 7.56
CA MET A 5 -0.29 12.95 7.43
C MET A 5 -1.37 13.58 6.58
N ASN A 6 -1.90 14.72 7.02
CA ASN A 6 -2.88 15.50 6.28
C ASN A 6 -2.16 16.57 5.45
N ASN A 7 -2.48 16.64 4.16
CA ASN A 7 -2.04 17.71 3.26
C ASN A 7 -3.27 18.31 2.55
N LYS A 8 -3.10 19.49 1.94
CA LYS A 8 -4.14 20.19 1.16
C LYS A 8 -4.87 19.28 0.15
N PHE A 9 -4.19 18.30 -0.43
CA PHE A 9 -4.73 17.42 -1.48
C PHE A 9 -5.22 16.04 -1.00
N GLY A 10 -5.00 15.67 0.27
CA GLY A 10 -5.40 14.36 0.78
C GLY A 10 -4.61 13.88 1.99
N LEU A 11 -4.74 12.60 2.29
CA LEU A 11 -4.09 11.93 3.40
C LEU A 11 -3.00 10.98 2.89
N ARG A 12 -1.88 10.92 3.61
CA ARG A 12 -0.77 10.01 3.30
C ARG A 12 -0.41 9.17 4.52
N CYS A 13 -0.44 7.85 4.40
CA CYS A 13 0.02 6.98 5.48
C CYS A 13 1.54 7.12 5.68
N LYS A 14 2.01 7.37 6.91
CA LYS A 14 3.44 7.49 7.20
C LYS A 14 4.20 6.18 6.99
N ASN A 15 3.52 5.04 7.18
CA ASN A 15 4.15 3.72 7.15
C ASN A 15 4.27 3.15 5.73
N CYS A 16 3.13 3.02 5.02
CA CYS A 16 3.12 2.47 3.65
C CYS A 16 3.26 3.50 2.54
N LYS A 17 3.23 4.80 2.88
CA LYS A 17 3.35 5.92 1.95
C LYS A 17 2.24 6.03 0.90
N THR A 18 1.18 5.22 1.00
CA THR A 18 -0.04 5.33 0.18
C THR A 18 -0.72 6.68 0.42
N ASN A 19 -1.21 7.31 -0.66
CA ASN A 19 -1.99 8.54 -0.63
C ASN A 19 -3.45 8.23 -0.97
N ILE A 20 -4.38 8.93 -0.32
CA ILE A 20 -5.81 8.88 -0.58
C ILE A 20 -6.39 10.30 -0.57
N HIS A 21 -7.55 10.49 -1.18
CA HIS A 21 -8.33 11.72 -0.99
C HIS A 21 -8.96 11.76 0.40
N HIS A 22 -9.21 12.97 0.92
CA HIS A 22 -9.89 13.16 2.21
C HIS A 22 -11.25 12.46 2.26
N HIS A 23 -12.04 12.57 1.19
CA HIS A 23 -13.34 11.92 1.09
C HIS A 23 -13.26 10.38 1.10
N CYS A 24 -12.10 9.80 0.78
CA CYS A 24 -11.93 8.35 0.77
C CYS A 24 -11.54 7.75 2.14
N GLN A 25 -11.37 8.57 3.18
CA GLN A 25 -10.84 8.14 4.48
C GLN A 25 -11.67 7.00 5.11
N SER A 26 -13.00 7.11 5.13
CA SER A 26 -13.89 6.11 5.72
C SER A 26 -13.79 4.75 5.03
N TYR A 27 -13.60 4.71 3.70
CA TYR A 27 -13.48 3.46 2.94
C TYR A 27 -12.18 2.69 3.20
N VAL A 28 -11.15 3.37 3.74
CA VAL A 28 -9.84 2.77 4.01
C VAL A 28 -9.52 2.66 5.50
N GLU A 29 -10.44 3.10 6.36
CA GLU A 29 -10.26 3.05 7.82
C GLU A 29 -10.06 1.62 8.31
N PHE A 30 -10.86 0.68 7.78
CA PHE A 30 -10.80 -0.75 8.09
C PHE A 30 -9.77 -1.53 7.27
N GLN A 31 -9.07 -0.89 6.33
CA GLN A 31 -8.04 -1.57 5.54
C GLN A 31 -6.73 -1.66 6.31
N ARG A 32 -6.12 -2.85 6.28
CA ARG A 32 -4.83 -3.08 6.96
C ARG A 32 -3.71 -2.33 6.24
N CYS A 33 -2.88 -1.63 7.01
CA CYS A 33 -1.67 -1.02 6.46
C CYS A 33 -0.62 -2.11 6.14
N PHE A 34 -0.06 -2.08 4.93
CA PHE A 34 0.98 -3.03 4.50
C PHE A 34 2.39 -2.68 4.98
N GLY A 35 2.57 -1.58 5.73
CA GLY A 35 3.89 -1.11 6.13
C GLY A 35 4.79 -0.72 4.95
N LYS A 36 6.10 -0.69 5.16
CA LYS A 36 7.07 -0.29 4.13
C LYS A 36 7.00 -1.25 2.94
N ILE A 37 6.57 -0.74 1.78
CA ILE A 37 6.53 -1.52 0.55
C ILE A 37 7.97 -1.84 0.10
N PRO A 38 8.30 -3.11 -0.20
CA PRO A 38 9.63 -3.48 -0.67
C PRO A 38 10.01 -2.76 -1.97
N PRO A 39 11.30 -2.48 -2.22
CA PRO A 39 11.76 -1.63 -3.32
C PRO A 39 11.32 -2.08 -4.73
N GLY A 40 11.08 -3.38 -4.96
CA GLY A 40 10.55 -3.90 -6.23
C GLY A 40 9.02 -3.87 -6.38
N PHE A 41 8.28 -3.53 -5.32
CA PHE A 41 6.81 -3.51 -5.29
C PHE A 41 6.25 -2.08 -5.29
N ARG A 42 7.13 -1.10 -5.45
CA ARG A 42 6.74 0.30 -5.60
C ARG A 42 6.09 0.47 -6.97
N ARG A 43 4.89 1.05 -6.99
CA ARG A 43 4.13 1.27 -8.21
C ARG A 43 4.81 2.36 -9.05
N ALA A 44 5.18 2.04 -10.28
CA ALA A 44 5.61 3.02 -11.29
C ALA A 44 4.40 3.59 -12.07
N TYR A 45 3.45 2.73 -12.44
CA TYR A 45 2.14 3.05 -13.05
C TYR A 45 1.10 2.02 -12.50
N SER A 46 -0.21 2.32 -12.40
CA SER A 46 -1.19 1.44 -11.68
C SER A 46 -1.54 0.16 -12.46
N SER A 47 -1.73 -1.07 -11.94
CA SER A 47 -1.97 -1.69 -10.60
C SER A 47 -1.30 -3.10 -10.51
N PRO A 48 -1.13 -3.81 -9.35
CA PRO A 48 -1.93 -3.73 -8.12
C PRO A 48 -1.18 -3.71 -6.76
N LEU A 49 -1.88 -3.24 -5.73
CA LEU A 49 -1.60 -3.64 -4.35
C LEU A 49 -2.17 -5.06 -4.21
N TYR A 50 -1.28 -6.06 -4.12
CA TYR A 50 -1.67 -7.47 -4.07
C TYR A 50 -2.59 -7.76 -2.87
N SER A 51 -3.67 -8.50 -3.12
CA SER A 51 -4.40 -9.21 -2.05
C SER A 51 -3.46 -10.27 -1.43
N ASN A 52 -3.61 -10.58 -0.13
CA ASN A 52 -2.72 -11.52 0.59
C ASN A 52 -2.53 -12.86 -0.16
N GLN A 53 -3.56 -13.31 -0.90
CA GLN A 53 -3.50 -14.54 -1.70
C GLN A 53 -2.49 -14.47 -2.86
N GLN A 54 -2.30 -13.30 -3.47
CA GLN A 54 -1.36 -13.11 -4.57
C GLN A 54 0.08 -12.95 -4.06
N PHE A 55 0.26 -12.49 -2.81
CA PHE A 55 1.56 -12.39 -2.15
C PHE A 55 2.18 -13.79 -1.91
N ALA A 56 1.35 -14.78 -1.58
CA ALA A 56 1.79 -16.17 -1.43
C ALA A 56 2.28 -16.76 -2.77
N CYS A 57 1.51 -16.56 -3.84
CA CYS A 57 1.83 -17.04 -5.19
C CYS A 57 3.17 -16.47 -5.71
N ILE A 58 3.44 -15.19 -5.50
CA ILE A 58 4.69 -14.56 -5.99
C ILE A 58 5.92 -15.06 -5.22
N LYS A 59 5.79 -15.35 -3.92
CA LYS A 59 6.91 -15.94 -3.15
C LYS A 59 7.32 -17.31 -3.69
N GLU A 60 6.37 -18.09 -4.19
CA GLU A 60 6.68 -19.41 -4.78
C GLU A 60 7.22 -19.29 -6.22
N LEU A 61 6.78 -18.29 -6.99
CA LEU A 61 7.15 -18.14 -8.40
C LEU A 61 8.43 -17.33 -8.66
N LEU A 62 8.88 -16.50 -7.71
CA LEU A 62 10.12 -15.72 -7.84
C LEU A 62 11.06 -15.96 -6.65
N PRO A 63 11.86 -17.05 -6.66
CA PRO A 63 12.89 -17.29 -5.66
C PRO A 63 14.12 -16.35 -5.75
N PHE A 64 14.11 -15.35 -6.65
CA PHE A 64 15.31 -14.59 -7.03
C PHE A 64 15.35 -13.11 -6.62
N CYS A 65 14.41 -12.60 -5.83
CA CYS A 65 14.62 -11.29 -5.19
C CYS A 65 15.55 -11.44 -3.98
N LYS A 66 16.86 -11.45 -4.23
CA LYS A 66 17.89 -11.10 -3.25
C LYS A 66 17.94 -9.58 -3.06
#